data_AF-X1ILB1-F1
#
_entry.id   AF-X1ILB1-F1
#
_cell.length_a   1.000
_cell.length_b   1.000
_cell.length_c   1.000
_cell.angle_alpha   90.00
_cell.angle_beta   90.00
_cell.angle_gamma   90.00
#
_symmetry.space_group_name_H-M   'P 1'
#
loop_
_entity.id
_entity.type
_entity.pdbx_description
1 polymer ?
#
loop_
_entity_poly.entity_id
_entity_poly.type
_entity_poly.pdbx_seq_one_letter_code
_entity_poly.pdbx_strand_id
1 'polypeptide(L)'
;WNVVFTQFDRTSRGVLQPLPNKNIDTGMGLERLTAVVQGVKSNFQTDLFEPIIGYLSEIAKCEYGRDKQKDCHFTAIADHIRAVAFLISEGVSPSNQGRGYVERMLIRRAIGHSRALNIGKEPFLYKIVPVVAGTVKDCYPELLEREESISRVIFSEEKRFQSIIEEAARIQGELMSTLSRQGKKIIPGEECFRLYDTYGLPLELIEANAKARGFKLDKKGFEQAMSRQRQLSREGSQINKTIFAGTLAVKIKS
;
A
#
# COMPACT_ATOMS: atom_id res chain seq x y z
N TRP A 1 14.76 -10.84 -16.35
CA TRP A 1 16.09 -10.62 -15.77
C TRP A 1 16.62 -9.30 -16.30
N ASN A 2 17.06 -8.41 -15.43
CA ASN A 2 17.70 -7.15 -15.80
C ASN A 2 19.21 -7.22 -15.49
N VAL A 3 20.04 -6.75 -16.43
CA VAL A 3 21.49 -6.67 -16.28
C VAL A 3 21.88 -5.23 -16.60
N VAL A 4 22.32 -4.51 -15.57
CA VAL A 4 22.71 -3.10 -15.64
C VAL A 4 24.23 -3.01 -15.68
N PHE A 5 24.73 -2.35 -16.71
CA PHE A 5 26.13 -1.98 -16.81
C PHE A 5 26.31 -0.59 -16.22
N THR A 6 26.69 -0.53 -14.96
CA THR A 6 26.85 0.74 -14.24
C THR A 6 28.15 1.39 -14.69
N GLN A 7 28.02 2.39 -15.57
CA GLN A 7 29.15 3.05 -16.22
C GLN A 7 29.29 4.53 -15.86
N PHE A 8 28.22 5.15 -15.37
CA PHE A 8 28.16 6.59 -15.14
C PHE A 8 27.54 6.92 -13.79
N ASP A 9 28.04 7.98 -13.16
CA ASP A 9 27.40 8.67 -12.04
C ASP A 9 26.54 9.84 -12.55
N ARG A 10 25.30 9.94 -12.07
CA ARG A 10 24.37 11.01 -12.45
C ARG A 10 24.42 12.11 -11.39
N THR A 11 25.04 13.22 -11.74
CA THR A 11 25.11 14.40 -10.86
C THR A 11 23.73 15.06 -10.65
N SER A 12 23.62 15.91 -9.63
CA SER A 12 22.40 16.68 -9.33
C SER A 12 21.93 17.60 -10.46
N ARG A 13 22.82 17.94 -11.41
CA ARG A 13 22.50 18.71 -12.63
C ARG A 13 22.10 17.83 -13.82
N GLY A 14 22.04 16.50 -13.63
CA GLY A 14 21.70 15.54 -14.67
C GLY A 14 22.84 15.17 -15.63
N VAL A 15 24.05 15.67 -15.39
CA VAL A 15 25.26 15.29 -16.16
C VAL A 15 25.72 13.89 -15.76
N LEU A 16 26.05 13.07 -16.75
CA LEU A 16 26.58 11.71 -16.57
C LEU A 16 28.12 11.74 -16.62
N GLN A 17 28.77 11.41 -15.51
CA GLN A 17 30.22 11.34 -15.41
C GLN A 17 30.68 9.88 -15.44
N PRO A 18 31.69 9.50 -16.23
CA PRO A 18 32.22 8.14 -16.22
C PRO A 18 32.70 7.73 -14.83
N LEU A 19 32.29 6.54 -14.39
CA LEU A 19 32.81 5.97 -13.14
C LEU A 19 34.27 5.56 -13.31
N PRO A 20 35.12 5.76 -12.28
CA PRO A 20 36.51 5.32 -12.32
C PRO A 20 36.62 3.80 -12.39
N ASN A 21 35.70 3.07 -11.72
CA ASN A 21 35.58 1.62 -11.78
C ASN A 21 34.16 1.26 -12.21
N LYS A 22 34.05 0.45 -13.26
CA LYS A 22 32.76 -0.02 -13.79
C LYS A 22 32.33 -1.30 -13.07
N ASN A 23 31.04 -1.47 -12.85
CA ASN A 23 30.48 -2.66 -12.23
C ASN A 23 29.24 -3.16 -13.00
N ILE A 24 28.84 -4.38 -12.69
CA ILE A 24 27.64 -5.01 -13.20
C ILE A 24 26.69 -5.19 -12.02
N ASP A 25 25.45 -4.77 -12.19
CA ASP A 25 24.36 -5.02 -11.27
C ASP A 25 23.30 -5.88 -11.98
N THR A 26 22.86 -6.97 -11.36
CA THR A 26 21.86 -7.86 -11.96
C THR A 26 20.71 -8.09 -11.01
N GLY A 27 19.49 -8.06 -11.54
CA GLY A 27 18.27 -8.32 -10.79
C GLY A 27 17.36 -9.27 -11.54
N MET A 28 16.94 -10.34 -10.87
CA MET A 28 15.91 -11.25 -11.36
C MET A 28 14.87 -11.44 -10.27
N GLY A 29 13.62 -11.09 -10.55
CA GLY A 29 12.52 -11.26 -9.59
C GLY A 29 12.25 -12.74 -9.36
N LEU A 30 12.47 -13.19 -8.12
CA LEU A 30 12.30 -14.58 -7.72
C LEU A 30 10.89 -15.08 -8.03
N GLU A 31 9.86 -14.36 -7.60
CA GLU A 31 8.46 -14.73 -7.77
C GLU A 31 8.09 -14.94 -9.24
N ARG A 32 8.68 -14.14 -10.13
CA ARG A 32 8.45 -14.26 -11.58
C ARG A 32 9.18 -15.46 -12.18
N LEU A 33 10.42 -15.70 -11.76
CA LEU A 33 11.16 -16.89 -12.18
C LEU A 33 10.43 -18.16 -11.70
N THR A 34 10.03 -18.19 -10.43
CA THR A 34 9.27 -19.28 -9.83
C THR A 34 7.99 -19.57 -10.62
N ALA A 35 7.23 -18.55 -11.00
CA ALA A 35 6.02 -18.73 -11.81
C ALA A 35 6.30 -19.42 -13.15
N VAL A 36 7.39 -19.05 -13.82
CA VAL A 36 7.81 -19.68 -15.09
C VAL A 36 8.26 -21.12 -14.87
N VAL A 37 9.08 -21.38 -13.83
CA VAL A 37 9.60 -22.72 -13.50
C VAL A 37 8.48 -23.68 -13.12
N GLN A 38 7.48 -23.21 -12.37
CA GLN A 38 6.32 -24.00 -11.95
C GLN A 38 5.23 -24.08 -13.02
N GLY A 39 5.35 -23.35 -14.14
CA GLY A 39 4.39 -23.39 -15.23
C GLY A 39 3.04 -22.69 -14.93
N VAL A 40 3.00 -21.76 -13.97
CA VAL A 40 1.79 -21.02 -13.59
C VAL A 40 1.73 -19.64 -14.27
N LYS A 41 0.53 -19.07 -14.40
CA LYS A 41 0.30 -17.83 -15.18
C LYS A 41 0.45 -16.56 -14.38
N SER A 42 0.57 -16.66 -13.05
CA SER A 42 0.64 -15.54 -12.13
C SER A 42 1.63 -15.84 -11.02
N ASN A 43 2.36 -14.82 -10.55
CA ASN A 43 3.21 -14.92 -9.37
C ASN A 43 2.42 -15.41 -8.15
N PHE A 44 1.13 -15.03 -8.04
CA PHE A 44 0.26 -15.38 -6.92
C PHE A 44 -0.25 -16.82 -6.94
N GLN A 45 0.10 -17.60 -7.97
CA GLN A 45 -0.20 -19.03 -8.07
C GLN A 45 1.02 -19.89 -7.75
N THR A 46 2.13 -19.28 -7.34
CA THR A 46 3.33 -20.01 -6.93
C THR A 46 3.21 -20.48 -5.50
N ASP A 47 4.03 -21.46 -5.12
CA ASP A 47 4.24 -21.89 -3.73
C ASP A 47 4.57 -20.73 -2.75
N LEU A 48 5.12 -19.63 -3.24
CA LEU A 48 5.40 -18.42 -2.45
C LEU A 48 4.16 -17.61 -2.05
N PHE A 49 3.00 -17.85 -2.68
CA PHE A 49 1.76 -17.10 -2.44
C PHE A 49 0.54 -17.98 -2.25
N GLU A 50 0.52 -19.19 -2.81
CA GLU A 50 -0.60 -20.12 -2.71
C GLU A 50 -1.05 -20.34 -1.26
N PRO A 51 -0.16 -20.54 -0.26
CA PRO A 51 -0.59 -20.70 1.13
C PRO A 51 -1.37 -19.49 1.66
N ILE A 52 -0.94 -18.28 1.30
CA ILE A 52 -1.58 -17.02 1.72
C ILE A 52 -2.92 -16.85 1.01
N ILE A 53 -2.96 -17.09 -0.31
CA ILE A 53 -4.19 -16.99 -1.11
C ILE A 53 -5.21 -18.04 -0.66
N GLY A 54 -4.79 -19.27 -0.38
CA GLY A 54 -5.63 -20.33 0.15
C GLY A 54 -6.27 -19.95 1.48
N TYR A 55 -5.46 -19.44 2.43
CA TYR A 55 -5.95 -18.96 3.72
C TYR A 55 -6.99 -17.83 3.56
N LEU A 56 -6.74 -16.88 2.65
CA LEU A 56 -7.69 -15.82 2.34
C LEU A 56 -8.98 -16.38 1.71
N SER A 57 -8.87 -17.35 0.81
CA SER A 57 -10.01 -18.00 0.15
C SER A 57 -10.92 -18.73 1.13
N GLU A 58 -10.33 -19.41 2.12
CA GLU A 58 -11.08 -20.06 3.21
C GLU A 58 -11.87 -19.05 4.04
N ILE A 59 -11.23 -17.95 4.45
CA ILE A 59 -11.88 -16.88 5.23
C ILE A 59 -12.98 -16.20 4.40
N ALA A 60 -12.71 -15.92 3.13
CA ALA A 60 -13.66 -15.28 2.21
C ALA A 60 -14.79 -16.20 1.75
N LYS A 61 -14.67 -17.51 1.96
CA LYS A 61 -15.55 -18.53 1.36
C LYS A 61 -15.72 -18.29 -0.14
N CYS A 62 -14.62 -17.92 -0.80
CA CYS A 62 -14.57 -17.54 -2.21
C CYS A 62 -13.28 -18.04 -2.83
N GLU A 63 -13.40 -18.74 -3.97
CA GLU A 63 -12.28 -19.31 -4.70
C GLU A 63 -11.54 -18.22 -5.51
N TYR A 64 -10.22 -18.17 -5.37
CA TYR A 64 -9.35 -17.35 -6.21
C TYR A 64 -9.30 -17.89 -7.64
N GLY A 65 -9.35 -17.01 -8.64
CA GLY A 65 -9.32 -17.35 -10.07
C GLY A 65 -10.70 -17.49 -10.74
N ARG A 66 -11.79 -17.37 -9.97
CA ARG A 66 -13.17 -17.43 -10.49
C ARG A 66 -13.71 -16.07 -10.92
N ASP A 67 -13.38 -15.01 -10.19
CA ASP A 67 -13.86 -13.65 -10.43
C ASP A 67 -12.69 -12.68 -10.41
N LYS A 68 -12.29 -12.21 -11.59
CA LYS A 68 -11.18 -11.28 -11.77
C LYS A 68 -11.29 -10.01 -10.91
N GLN A 69 -12.51 -9.55 -10.60
CA GLN A 69 -12.69 -8.37 -9.75
C GLN A 69 -12.39 -8.66 -8.29
N LYS A 70 -12.63 -9.89 -7.83
CA LYS A 70 -12.26 -10.31 -6.47
C LYS A 70 -10.79 -10.73 -6.40
N ASP A 71 -10.28 -11.36 -7.46
CA ASP A 71 -8.89 -11.82 -7.53
C ASP A 71 -7.90 -10.69 -7.26
N CYS A 72 -8.16 -9.48 -7.75
CA CYS A 72 -7.28 -8.33 -7.49
C CYS A 72 -7.20 -7.97 -6.01
N HIS A 73 -8.26 -8.20 -5.23
CA HIS A 73 -8.25 -7.99 -3.77
C HIS A 73 -7.46 -9.09 -3.07
N PHE A 74 -7.60 -10.36 -3.47
CA PHE A 74 -6.78 -11.45 -2.95
C PHE A 74 -5.28 -11.18 -3.16
N THR A 75 -4.89 -10.83 -4.38
CA THR A 75 -3.49 -10.53 -4.71
C THR A 75 -2.97 -9.32 -3.94
N ALA A 76 -3.78 -8.27 -3.78
CA ALA A 76 -3.36 -7.07 -3.07
C ALA A 76 -3.19 -7.31 -1.57
N ILE A 77 -4.09 -8.07 -0.93
CA ILE A 77 -3.95 -8.44 0.49
C ILE A 77 -2.68 -9.28 0.68
N ALA A 78 -2.46 -10.30 -0.16
CA ALA A 78 -1.30 -11.18 -0.07
C ALA A 78 0.04 -10.44 -0.27
N ASP A 79 0.09 -9.50 -1.22
CA ASP A 79 1.26 -8.65 -1.45
C ASP A 79 1.51 -7.70 -0.27
N HIS A 80 0.48 -6.96 0.16
CA HIS A 80 0.60 -5.98 1.22
C HIS A 80 0.99 -6.61 2.55
N ILE A 81 0.40 -7.75 2.92
CA ILE A 81 0.70 -8.39 4.21
C ILE A 81 2.12 -8.96 4.25
N ARG A 82 2.66 -9.45 3.12
CA ARG A 82 4.08 -9.81 3.01
C ARG A 82 4.96 -8.59 3.24
N ALA A 83 4.71 -7.49 2.53
CA ALA A 83 5.50 -6.26 2.67
C ALA A 83 5.47 -5.71 4.11
N VAL A 84 4.28 -5.65 4.72
CA VAL A 84 4.05 -5.22 6.11
C VAL A 84 4.82 -6.10 7.10
N ALA A 85 4.75 -7.42 6.95
CA ALA A 85 5.44 -8.34 7.85
C ALA A 85 6.96 -8.12 7.85
N PHE A 86 7.57 -7.97 6.66
CA PHE A 86 8.99 -7.69 6.51
C PHE A 86 9.39 -6.30 7.02
N LEU A 87 8.57 -5.27 6.78
CA LEU A 87 8.87 -3.92 7.29
C LEU A 87 8.85 -3.88 8.82
N ILE A 88 7.87 -4.53 9.46
CA ILE A 88 7.80 -4.62 10.91
C ILE A 88 8.93 -5.49 11.45
N SER A 89 9.30 -6.58 10.77
CA SER A 89 10.45 -7.39 11.19
C SER A 89 11.76 -6.60 11.15
N GLU A 90 11.88 -5.58 10.30
CA GLU A 90 13.03 -4.64 10.29
C GLU A 90 12.88 -3.44 11.23
N GLY A 91 11.85 -3.41 12.09
CA GLY A 91 11.64 -2.38 13.10
C GLY A 91 10.86 -1.15 12.61
N VAL A 92 10.25 -1.20 11.43
CA VAL A 92 9.34 -0.13 10.98
C VAL A 92 8.00 -0.29 11.68
N SER A 93 7.54 0.77 12.36
CA SER A 93 6.22 0.80 13.01
C SER A 93 5.28 1.79 12.32
N PRO A 94 3.96 1.53 12.29
CA PRO A 94 2.97 2.44 11.70
C PRO A 94 3.03 3.86 12.29
N SER A 95 3.21 4.87 11.44
CA SER A 95 3.34 6.28 11.86
C SER A 95 2.72 7.24 10.83
N ASN A 96 2.79 8.55 11.09
CA ASN A 96 2.31 9.58 10.15
C ASN A 96 3.39 10.06 9.16
N GLN A 97 4.64 9.57 9.26
CA GLN A 97 5.77 10.12 8.50
C GLN A 97 6.76 9.04 8.05
N GLY A 98 7.49 9.33 6.97
CA GLY A 98 8.59 8.50 6.47
C GLY A 98 8.14 7.05 6.18
N ARG A 99 8.97 6.08 6.59
CA ARG A 99 8.70 4.65 6.41
C ARG A 99 7.45 4.17 7.16
N GLY A 100 7.20 4.72 8.36
CA GLY A 100 6.03 4.35 9.16
C GLY A 100 4.71 4.79 8.52
N TYR A 101 4.71 5.87 7.72
CA TYR A 101 3.54 6.24 6.91
C TYR A 101 3.24 5.20 5.82
N VAL A 102 4.28 4.73 5.11
CA VAL A 102 4.14 3.70 4.08
C VAL A 102 3.61 2.41 4.70
N GLU A 103 4.18 2.02 5.83
CA GLU A 103 3.76 0.85 6.60
C GLU A 103 2.28 0.90 6.99
N ARG A 104 1.86 2.02 7.61
CA ARG A 104 0.46 2.27 7.94
C ARG A 104 -0.44 2.22 6.70
N MET A 105 -0.01 2.83 5.60
CA MET A 105 -0.78 2.86 4.35
C MET A 105 -1.00 1.45 3.80
N LEU A 106 0.01 0.59 3.82
CA LEU A 106 -0.10 -0.80 3.34
C LEU A 106 -1.07 -1.63 4.20
N ILE A 107 -0.97 -1.53 5.53
CA ILE A 107 -1.93 -2.19 6.44
C ILE A 107 -3.36 -1.74 6.11
N ARG A 108 -3.59 -0.43 6.00
CA ARG A 108 -4.93 0.12 5.73
C ARG A 108 -5.48 -0.26 4.36
N ARG A 109 -4.63 -0.38 3.34
CA ARG A 109 -5.03 -0.90 2.02
C ARG A 109 -5.41 -2.38 2.08
N ALA A 110 -4.64 -3.20 2.80
CA ALA A 110 -4.99 -4.59 3.03
C ALA A 110 -6.36 -4.71 3.74
N ILE A 111 -6.64 -3.86 4.72
CA ILE A 111 -7.96 -3.77 5.37
C ILE A 111 -9.04 -3.37 4.34
N GLY A 112 -8.79 -2.34 3.52
CA GLY A 112 -9.71 -1.88 2.49
C GLY A 112 -10.09 -2.99 1.49
N HIS A 113 -9.10 -3.71 0.98
CA HIS A 113 -9.30 -4.86 0.09
C HIS A 113 -10.05 -6.01 0.78
N SER A 114 -9.76 -6.26 2.06
CA SER A 114 -10.49 -7.26 2.86
C SER A 114 -11.97 -6.92 2.96
N ARG A 115 -12.29 -5.66 3.24
CA ARG A 115 -13.68 -5.17 3.29
C ARG A 115 -14.37 -5.28 1.92
N ALA A 116 -13.66 -5.00 0.83
CA ALA A 116 -14.19 -5.16 -0.53
C ALA A 116 -14.49 -6.63 -0.88
N LEU A 117 -13.81 -7.59 -0.24
CA LEU A 117 -14.13 -9.03 -0.27
C LEU A 117 -15.22 -9.45 0.73
N ASN A 118 -15.82 -8.50 1.45
CA ASN A 118 -16.78 -8.73 2.54
C ASN A 118 -16.21 -9.53 3.71
N ILE A 119 -14.89 -9.44 3.95
CA ILE A 119 -14.21 -10.03 5.10
C ILE A 119 -13.54 -8.97 5.96
N GLY A 120 -13.02 -9.39 7.11
CA GLY A 120 -12.28 -8.53 8.03
C GLY A 120 -13.15 -7.51 8.75
N LYS A 121 -14.44 -7.86 9.00
CA LYS A 121 -15.29 -7.07 9.90
C LYS A 121 -14.66 -6.95 11.29
N GLU A 122 -14.16 -8.07 11.78
CA GLU A 122 -13.27 -8.15 12.93
C GLU A 122 -11.80 -8.23 12.46
N PRO A 123 -10.84 -7.79 13.28
CA PRO A 123 -9.41 -7.90 12.94
C PRO A 123 -9.00 -9.34 12.63
N PHE A 124 -8.26 -9.52 11.54
CA PHE A 124 -7.82 -10.84 11.09
C PHE A 124 -6.51 -10.84 10.29
N LEU A 125 -6.03 -9.70 9.77
CA LEU A 125 -4.81 -9.69 8.95
C LEU A 125 -3.60 -10.19 9.73
N TYR A 126 -3.55 -9.89 11.03
CA TYR A 126 -2.51 -10.44 11.93
C TYR A 126 -2.45 -11.98 11.95
N LYS A 127 -3.54 -12.68 11.59
CA LYS A 127 -3.61 -14.15 11.53
C LYS A 127 -2.98 -14.72 10.26
N ILE A 128 -2.67 -13.86 9.28
CA ILE A 128 -1.99 -14.25 8.04
C ILE A 128 -0.46 -14.27 8.25
N VAL A 129 0.05 -13.54 9.23
CA VAL A 129 1.49 -13.44 9.54
C VAL A 129 2.17 -14.81 9.73
N PRO A 130 1.59 -15.79 10.46
CA PRO A 130 2.19 -17.12 10.61
C PRO A 130 2.30 -17.86 9.26
N VAL A 131 1.32 -17.67 8.36
CA VAL A 131 1.33 -18.26 7.02
C VAL A 131 2.44 -17.65 6.17
N VAL A 132 2.61 -16.32 6.24
CA VAL A 132 3.70 -15.61 5.57
C VAL A 132 5.05 -16.11 6.09
N ALA A 133 5.25 -16.09 7.41
CA ALA A 133 6.49 -16.52 8.04
C ALA A 133 6.84 -17.97 7.68
N GLY A 134 5.86 -18.88 7.73
CA GLY A 134 6.04 -20.27 7.35
C GLY A 134 6.48 -20.49 5.90
N THR A 135 6.05 -19.63 4.97
CA THR A 135 6.37 -19.73 3.54
C THR A 135 7.83 -19.35 3.24
N VAL A 136 8.46 -18.54 4.10
CA VAL A 136 9.81 -17.98 3.85
C VAL A 136 10.83 -18.28 4.95
N LYS A 137 10.45 -19.06 5.96
CA LYS A 137 11.26 -19.36 7.17
C LYS A 137 12.66 -19.88 6.89
N ASP A 138 12.85 -20.63 5.80
CA ASP A 138 14.14 -21.25 5.50
C ASP A 138 15.17 -20.21 5.04
N CYS A 139 14.71 -19.10 4.44
CA CYS A 139 15.56 -17.99 4.01
C CYS A 139 15.55 -16.82 5.01
N TYR A 140 14.45 -16.64 5.74
CA TYR A 140 14.21 -15.52 6.66
C TYR A 140 13.64 -16.01 8.01
N PRO A 141 14.43 -16.78 8.80
CA PRO A 141 13.98 -17.33 10.08
C PRO A 141 13.58 -16.23 11.08
N GLU A 142 14.19 -15.04 10.99
CA GLU A 142 13.90 -13.88 11.83
C GLU A 142 12.44 -13.41 11.71
N LEU A 143 11.76 -13.70 10.59
CA LEU A 143 10.37 -13.36 10.40
C LEU A 143 9.46 -14.22 11.28
N LEU A 144 9.81 -15.50 11.44
CA LEU A 144 9.12 -16.43 12.33
C LEU A 144 9.41 -16.12 13.79
N GLU A 145 10.66 -15.80 14.14
CA GLU A 145 11.04 -15.39 15.49
C GLU A 145 10.29 -14.15 15.98
N ARG A 146 9.95 -13.24 15.06
CA ARG A 146 9.23 -11.98 15.35
C ARG A 146 7.73 -12.06 15.11
N GLU A 147 7.19 -13.21 14.73
CA GLU A 147 5.78 -13.39 14.32
C GLU A 147 4.81 -12.75 15.31
N GLU A 148 4.93 -13.05 16.62
CA GLU A 148 4.03 -12.54 17.65
C GLU A 148 4.08 -11.01 17.77
N SER A 149 5.26 -10.42 17.61
CA SER A 149 5.43 -8.96 17.64
C SER A 149 4.78 -8.32 16.42
N ILE A 150 5.02 -8.88 15.23
CA ILE A 150 4.44 -8.42 13.97
C ILE A 150 2.92 -8.50 14.02
N SER A 151 2.37 -9.65 14.44
CA SER A 151 0.92 -9.84 14.59
C SER A 151 0.30 -8.83 15.56
N ARG A 152 0.96 -8.51 16.69
CA ARG A 152 0.46 -7.50 17.64
C ARG A 152 0.39 -6.11 17.04
N VAL A 153 1.40 -5.70 16.27
CA VAL A 153 1.42 -4.39 15.60
C VAL A 153 0.29 -4.27 14.59
N ILE A 154 0.12 -5.29 13.74
CA ILE A 154 -0.94 -5.33 12.72
C ILE A 154 -2.32 -5.31 13.38
N PHE A 155 -2.53 -6.15 14.40
CA PHE A 155 -3.79 -6.19 15.16
C PHE A 155 -4.14 -4.84 15.79
N SER A 156 -3.16 -4.15 16.37
CA SER A 156 -3.35 -2.84 16.99
C SER A 156 -3.80 -1.80 15.96
N GLU A 157 -3.15 -1.75 14.80
CA GLU A 157 -3.54 -0.83 13.72
C GLU A 157 -4.89 -1.20 13.10
N GLU A 158 -5.19 -2.50 12.89
CA GLU A 158 -6.52 -2.96 12.44
C GLU A 158 -7.63 -2.47 13.36
N LYS A 159 -7.48 -2.72 14.68
CA LYS A 159 -8.47 -2.31 15.68
C LYS A 159 -8.64 -0.80 15.72
N ARG A 160 -7.54 -0.05 15.64
CA ARG A 160 -7.56 1.42 15.63
C ARG A 160 -8.26 1.97 14.38
N PHE A 161 -8.04 1.34 13.24
CA PHE A 161 -8.56 1.83 11.97
C PHE A 161 -10.03 1.49 11.75
N GLN A 162 -10.56 0.49 12.44
CA GLN A 162 -11.95 0.07 12.32
C GLN A 162 -12.95 1.21 12.60
N SER A 163 -12.77 1.97 13.68
CA SER A 163 -13.65 3.10 14.00
C SER A 163 -13.57 4.22 12.96
N ILE A 164 -12.38 4.43 12.38
CA ILE A 164 -12.17 5.42 11.31
C ILE A 164 -12.93 5.02 10.05
N ILE A 165 -12.90 3.74 9.68
CA ILE A 165 -13.66 3.21 8.54
C ILE A 165 -15.15 3.43 8.73
N GLU A 166 -15.69 3.11 9.92
CA GLU A 166 -17.12 3.21 10.20
C GLU A 166 -17.61 4.65 10.05
N GLU A 167 -16.88 5.60 10.63
CA GLU A 167 -17.23 7.02 10.52
C GLU A 167 -17.09 7.54 9.08
N ALA A 168 -15.99 7.20 8.39
CA ALA A 168 -15.80 7.64 7.02
C ALA A 168 -16.83 7.02 6.04
N ALA A 169 -17.27 5.78 6.28
CA ALA A 169 -18.33 5.14 5.51
C ALA A 169 -19.69 5.82 5.73
N ARG A 170 -19.97 6.32 6.94
CA ARG A 170 -21.15 7.14 7.24
C ARG A 170 -21.13 8.44 6.43
N ILE A 171 -20.00 9.16 6.47
CA ILE A 171 -19.81 10.41 5.71
C ILE A 171 -19.96 10.17 4.20
N GLN A 172 -19.39 9.08 3.68
CA GLN A 172 -19.56 8.70 2.28
C GLN A 172 -21.03 8.44 1.94
N GLY A 173 -21.77 7.77 2.84
CA GLY A 173 -23.20 7.50 2.68
C GLY A 173 -24.05 8.77 2.61
N GLU A 174 -23.76 9.76 3.45
CA GLU A 174 -24.42 11.07 3.46
C GLU A 174 -24.14 11.86 2.18
N LEU A 175 -22.88 11.83 1.71
CA LEU A 175 -22.48 12.42 0.43
C LEU A 175 -23.26 11.79 -0.74
N MET A 176 -23.30 10.46 -0.81
CA MET A 176 -24.04 9.75 -1.87
C MET A 176 -25.55 10.04 -1.80
N SER A 177 -26.12 10.13 -0.60
CA SER A 177 -27.54 10.48 -0.44
C SER A 177 -27.83 11.89 -0.98
N THR A 178 -26.94 12.85 -0.69
CA THR A 178 -27.02 14.22 -1.20
C THR A 178 -26.91 14.27 -2.72
N LEU A 179 -25.94 13.57 -3.30
CA LEU A 179 -25.77 13.47 -4.75
C LEU A 179 -26.97 12.80 -5.43
N SER A 180 -27.54 11.75 -4.82
CA SER A 180 -28.71 11.06 -5.37
C SER A 180 -29.94 11.98 -5.39
N ARG A 181 -30.14 12.83 -4.38
CA ARG A 181 -31.21 13.85 -4.37
C ARG A 181 -31.03 14.90 -5.47
N GLN A 182 -29.78 15.15 -5.89
CA GLN A 182 -29.45 16.02 -7.02
C GLN A 182 -29.48 15.29 -8.39
N GLY A 183 -29.91 14.03 -8.44
CA GLY A 183 -29.90 13.23 -9.67
C GLY A 183 -28.50 12.83 -10.16
N LYS A 184 -27.45 12.99 -9.33
CA LYS A 184 -26.07 12.63 -9.67
C LYS A 184 -25.74 11.22 -9.21
N LYS A 185 -25.03 10.46 -10.04
CA LYS A 185 -24.51 9.11 -9.75
C LYS A 185 -22.98 9.01 -9.84
N ILE A 186 -22.30 10.16 -9.83
CA ILE A 186 -20.84 10.25 -9.85
C ILE A 186 -20.39 10.97 -8.59
N ILE A 187 -19.52 10.34 -7.80
CA ILE A 187 -18.84 10.99 -6.69
C ILE A 187 -17.71 11.84 -7.27
N PRO A 188 -17.69 13.17 -7.04
CA PRO A 188 -16.64 14.05 -7.53
C PRO A 188 -15.26 13.63 -7.02
N GLY A 189 -14.23 13.82 -7.84
CA GLY A 189 -12.86 13.42 -7.49
C GLY A 189 -12.32 14.12 -6.24
N GLU A 190 -12.67 15.39 -6.03
CA GLU A 190 -12.27 16.15 -4.83
C GLU A 190 -12.93 15.61 -3.55
N GLU A 191 -14.19 15.16 -3.64
CA GLU A 191 -14.89 14.53 -2.53
C GLU A 191 -14.32 13.14 -2.21
N CYS A 192 -13.97 12.37 -3.24
CA CYS A 192 -13.23 11.12 -3.08
C CYS A 192 -11.87 11.36 -2.43
N PHE A 193 -11.16 12.42 -2.84
CA PHE A 193 -9.88 12.80 -2.25
C PHE A 193 -10.03 13.20 -0.79
N ARG A 194 -11.08 13.94 -0.42
CA ARG A 194 -11.39 14.29 0.96
C ARG A 194 -11.64 13.05 1.83
N LEU A 195 -12.43 12.08 1.33
CA LEU A 195 -12.64 10.79 2.00
C LEU A 195 -11.32 10.03 2.22
N TYR A 196 -10.43 10.06 1.25
CA TYR A 196 -9.14 9.40 1.31
C TYR A 196 -8.14 10.09 2.25
N ASP A 197 -7.95 11.40 2.09
CA ASP A 197 -6.89 12.16 2.77
C ASP A 197 -7.32 12.60 4.17
N THR A 198 -8.51 13.20 4.30
CA THR A 198 -8.99 13.74 5.58
C THR A 198 -9.55 12.66 6.49
N TYR A 199 -10.38 11.78 5.94
CA TYR A 199 -11.06 10.73 6.72
C TYR A 199 -10.33 9.38 6.69
N GLY A 200 -9.24 9.28 5.91
CA GLY A 200 -8.37 8.11 5.89
C GLY A 200 -8.98 6.86 5.24
N LEU A 201 -10.09 6.98 4.52
CA LEU A 201 -10.78 5.83 3.94
C LEU A 201 -10.03 5.30 2.70
N PRO A 202 -9.69 4.01 2.62
CA PRO A 202 -8.97 3.48 1.46
C PRO A 202 -9.81 3.61 0.20
N LEU A 203 -9.17 3.93 -0.94
CA LEU A 203 -9.86 4.13 -2.22
C LEU A 203 -10.68 2.90 -2.62
N GLU A 204 -10.16 1.72 -2.33
CA GLU A 204 -10.78 0.42 -2.58
C GLU A 204 -12.15 0.31 -1.90
N LEU A 205 -12.24 0.82 -0.66
CA LEU A 205 -13.47 0.80 0.12
C LEU A 205 -14.44 1.88 -0.34
N ILE A 206 -13.93 3.05 -0.73
CA ILE A 206 -14.74 4.10 -1.37
C ILE A 206 -15.39 3.55 -2.64
N GLU A 207 -14.61 2.89 -3.51
CA GLU A 207 -15.08 2.27 -4.75
C GLU A 207 -16.12 1.18 -4.50
N ALA A 208 -15.85 0.26 -3.57
CA ALA A 208 -16.77 -0.82 -3.22
C ALA A 208 -18.13 -0.28 -2.72
N ASN A 209 -18.09 0.68 -1.79
CA ASN A 209 -19.30 1.31 -1.22
C ASN A 209 -20.10 2.11 -2.26
N ALA A 210 -19.41 2.78 -3.19
CA ALA A 210 -20.04 3.53 -4.27
C ALA A 210 -20.75 2.57 -5.24
N LYS A 211 -20.04 1.52 -5.68
CA LYS A 211 -20.56 0.51 -6.59
C LYS A 211 -21.79 -0.20 -6.03
N ALA A 212 -21.77 -0.58 -4.74
CA ALA A 212 -22.90 -1.22 -4.07
C ALA A 212 -24.19 -0.37 -4.09
N ARG A 213 -24.06 0.96 -4.22
CA ARG A 213 -25.19 1.91 -4.29
C ARG A 213 -25.42 2.48 -5.70
N GLY A 214 -24.78 1.90 -6.72
CA GLY A 214 -24.91 2.32 -8.12
C GLY A 214 -24.22 3.64 -8.46
N PHE A 215 -23.23 4.06 -7.67
CA PHE A 215 -22.39 5.22 -7.96
C PHE A 215 -21.10 4.83 -8.69
N LYS A 216 -20.57 5.77 -9.46
CA LYS A 216 -19.21 5.72 -10.03
C LYS A 216 -18.34 6.77 -9.35
N LEU A 217 -17.03 6.55 -9.32
CA LEU A 217 -16.07 7.57 -8.90
C LEU A 217 -15.51 8.30 -10.12
N ASP A 218 -15.35 9.61 -10.00
CA ASP A 218 -14.49 10.37 -10.90
C ASP A 218 -13.01 10.12 -10.57
N LYS A 219 -12.47 9.03 -11.11
CA LYS A 219 -11.06 8.63 -10.91
C LYS A 219 -10.07 9.68 -11.42
N LYS A 220 -10.38 10.36 -12.53
CA LYS A 220 -9.52 11.40 -13.10
C LYS A 220 -9.45 12.61 -12.17
N GLY A 221 -10.59 13.07 -11.66
CA GLY A 221 -10.63 14.16 -10.69
C GLY A 221 -9.90 13.82 -9.39
N PHE A 222 -10.00 12.57 -8.93
CA PHE A 222 -9.27 12.08 -7.74
C PHE A 222 -7.75 12.12 -7.98
N GLU A 223 -7.27 11.60 -9.12
CA GLU A 223 -5.85 11.64 -9.48
C GLU A 223 -5.32 13.07 -9.61
N GLN A 224 -6.11 13.98 -10.17
CA GLN A 224 -5.77 15.41 -10.24
C GLN A 224 -5.68 16.05 -8.84
N ALA A 225 -6.59 15.72 -7.93
CA ALA A 225 -6.54 16.20 -6.54
C ALA A 225 -5.31 15.65 -5.80
N MET A 226 -5.01 14.36 -5.96
CA MET A 226 -3.79 13.73 -5.45
C MET A 226 -2.52 14.40 -5.99
N SER A 227 -2.49 14.74 -7.28
CA SER A 227 -1.34 15.41 -7.91
C SER A 227 -1.15 16.82 -7.36
N ARG A 228 -2.24 17.60 -7.20
CA ARG A 228 -2.23 18.93 -6.59
C ARG A 228 -1.65 18.87 -5.16
N GLN A 229 -2.11 17.94 -4.32
CA GLN A 229 -1.60 17.78 -2.96
C GLN A 229 -0.11 17.39 -2.93
N ARG A 230 0.34 16.54 -3.86
CA ARG A 230 1.75 16.17 -3.99
C ARG A 230 2.62 17.37 -4.37
N GLN A 231 2.15 18.25 -5.25
CA GLN A 231 2.87 19.48 -5.61
C GLN A 231 2.97 20.43 -4.42
N LEU A 232 1.87 20.69 -3.72
CA LEU A 232 1.84 21.53 -2.51
C LEU A 232 2.78 21.00 -1.42
N SER A 233 2.83 19.69 -1.20
CA SER A 233 3.74 19.07 -0.23
C SER A 233 5.22 19.23 -0.61
N ARG A 234 5.53 19.24 -1.93
CA ARG A 234 6.88 19.47 -2.45
C ARG A 234 7.28 20.94 -2.34
N GLU A 235 6.37 21.86 -2.61
CA GLU A 235 6.58 23.30 -2.49
C GLU A 235 6.75 23.71 -1.03
N GLY A 236 5.92 23.20 -0.11
CA GLY A 236 6.10 23.38 1.34
C GLY A 236 7.43 22.82 1.87
N SER A 237 7.90 21.70 1.30
CA SER A 237 9.23 21.15 1.61
C SER A 237 10.38 21.98 1.02
N GLN A 238 10.18 22.67 -0.11
CA GLN A 238 11.16 23.62 -0.65
C GLN A 238 11.23 24.90 0.19
N ILE A 239 10.10 25.41 0.68
CA ILE A 239 10.06 26.58 1.58
C ILE A 239 10.87 26.30 2.86
N ASN A 240 10.77 25.09 3.42
CA ASN A 240 11.62 24.68 4.56
C ASN A 240 13.12 24.64 4.19
N LYS A 241 13.51 24.18 2.99
CA LYS A 241 14.92 24.22 2.57
C LYS A 241 15.46 25.65 2.44
N THR A 242 14.64 26.60 1.97
CA THR A 242 15.06 28.01 1.83
C THR A 242 15.20 28.69 3.19
N ILE A 243 14.34 28.36 4.16
CA ILE A 243 14.43 28.88 5.54
C ILE A 243 15.67 28.32 6.26
N PHE A 244 16.06 27.06 6.04
CA PHE A 244 17.31 26.51 6.59
C PHE A 244 18.58 26.98 5.85
N ALA A 245 18.48 27.40 4.58
CA ALA A 245 19.61 27.99 3.85
C ALA A 245 19.92 29.44 4.28
N GLY A 246 18.93 30.19 4.77
CA GLY A 246 19.07 31.59 5.17
C GLY A 246 19.76 31.82 6.53
N THR A 247 19.77 30.83 7.41
CA THR A 247 20.23 31.00 8.81
C THR A 247 21.68 30.55 9.05
N LEU A 248 22.31 29.85 8.11
CA LEU A 248 23.70 29.36 8.24
C LEU A 248 24.78 30.33 7.73
N ALA A 249 24.40 31.48 7.16
CA ALA A 249 25.35 32.43 6.55
C ALA A 249 25.81 33.57 7.49
N VAL A 250 25.37 33.63 8.75
CA VAL A 250 25.77 34.68 9.70
C VAL A 250 26.36 34.05 10.96
N LYS A 251 27.53 33.41 10.87
CA LYS A 251 28.46 33.24 12.01
C LYS A 251 29.83 32.65 11.67
N ILE A 252 30.50 33.10 10.61
CA ILE A 252 31.96 32.95 10.52
C ILE A 252 32.54 34.18 9.80
N LYS A 253 32.84 35.23 10.57
CA LYS A 253 33.95 36.15 10.30
C LYS A 253 34.58 36.50 11.65
N SER A 254 35.90 36.39 11.66
CA SER A 254 36.88 36.76 12.70
C SER A 254 36.53 37.99 13.51
#